data_AF-A0A2N5NWK6-F1
#
_entry.id   AF-A0A2N5NWK6-F1
#
_cell.length_a   1.000
_cell.length_b   1.000
_cell.length_c   1.000
_cell.angle_alpha   90.00
_cell.angle_beta   90.00
_cell.angle_gamma   90.00
#
_symmetry.space_group_name_H-M   'P 1'
#
loop_
_entity.id
_entity.type
_entity.pdbx_description
1 polymer ?
#
loop_
_entity_poly.entity_id
_entity_poly.type
_entity_poly.pdbx_seq_one_letter_code
_entity_poly.pdbx_strand_id
1 'polypeptide(L)' 'MAYGISQGKLAVASGITREYLNKIESGKMKPSKELLETLHKELARFNPEAPLTMLFDYVKIRFPTLDIQ' A
#
# COMPACT_ATOMS: atom_id res chain seq x y z
N MET A 1 13.02 6.85 -3.08
CA MET A 1 12.00 7.25 -4.08
C MET A 1 11.48 6.06 -4.90
N ALA A 2 11.53 4.82 -4.39
CA ALA A 2 11.35 3.61 -5.19
C ALA A 2 9.89 3.36 -5.66
N TYR A 3 8.89 3.92 -4.99
CA TYR A 3 7.47 3.63 -5.26
C TYR A 3 6.72 4.78 -5.95
N GLY A 4 7.42 5.80 -6.45
CA GLY A 4 6.80 6.92 -7.18
C GLY A 4 5.83 7.80 -6.35
N ILE A 5 5.75 7.62 -5.02
CA ILE A 5 4.87 8.40 -4.16
C ILE A 5 5.47 9.75 -3.79
N SER A 6 4.60 10.77 -3.71
CA SER A 6 5.01 12.08 -3.20
C SER A 6 5.12 12.06 -1.68
N GLN A 7 6.08 12.82 -1.15
CA GLN A 7 6.29 12.99 0.29
C GLN A 7 5.02 13.51 1.00
N GLY A 8 4.26 14.40 0.36
CA GLY A 8 3.00 14.90 0.90
C GLY A 8 1.95 13.78 1.07
N LYS A 9 1.86 12.87 0.10
CA LYS A 9 0.93 11.73 0.16
C LYS A 9 1.30 10.77 1.29
N LEU A 10 2.60 10.50 1.48
CA LEU A 10 3.08 9.67 2.58
C LEU A 10 2.83 10.33 3.94
N ALA A 11 3.12 11.62 4.07
CA ALA A 11 2.92 12.36 5.32
C ALA A 11 1.46 12.33 5.79
N VAL A 12 0.52 12.56 4.86
CA VAL A 12 -0.93 12.48 5.14
C VAL A 12 -1.33 11.06 5.56
N ALA A 13 -0.86 10.03 4.87
CA ALA A 13 -1.17 8.64 5.20
C ALA A 13 -0.62 8.22 6.58
N SER A 14 0.54 8.76 6.96
CA SER A 14 1.18 8.50 8.26
C SER A 14 0.76 9.46 9.37
N GLY A 15 -0.21 10.36 9.13
CA GLY A 15 -0.76 11.26 10.15
C GLY A 15 0.21 12.35 10.64
N ILE A 16 1.22 12.70 9.84
CA ILE A 16 2.22 13.72 10.18
C ILE A 16 2.25 14.84 9.14
N THR A 17 2.85 15.97 9.49
CA THR A 17 3.04 17.05 8.51
C THR A 17 4.16 16.69 7.53
N ARG A 18 4.05 17.16 6.28
CA ARG A 18 5.12 17.02 5.28
C ARG A 18 6.44 17.60 5.78
N GLU A 19 6.38 18.70 6.50
CA GLU A 19 7.55 19.40 7.03
C GLU A 19 8.25 18.58 8.12
N TYR A 20 7.47 17.86 8.95
CA TYR A 20 8.00 16.90 9.91
C TYR A 20 8.66 15.71 9.22
N LEU A 21 8.02 15.14 8.19
CA LEU A 21 8.61 14.08 7.37
C LEU A 21 9.90 14.53 6.69
N ASN A 22 9.98 15.78 6.21
CA ASN A 22 11.20 16.35 5.62
C ASN A 22 12.35 16.46 6.63
N LYS A 23 12.06 16.82 7.90
CA LYS A 23 13.07 16.83 8.96
C LYS A 23 13.59 15.43 9.28
N ILE A 24 12.73 14.41 9.18
CA ILE A 24 13.12 13.00 9.35
C ILE A 24 14.01 12.54 8.18
N GLU A 25 13.58 12.76 6.93
CA GLU A 25 14.34 12.34 5.73
C GLU A 25 15.69 13.05 5.61
N SER A 26 15.77 14.32 6.03
CA SER A 26 17.02 15.09 6.08
C SER A 26 17.94 14.72 7.25
N GLY A 27 17.54 13.78 8.11
CA GLY A 27 18.33 13.32 9.26
C GLY A 27 18.38 14.31 10.43
N LYS A 28 17.72 15.47 10.32
CA LYS A 28 17.65 16.51 11.35
C LYS A 28 16.82 16.09 12.57
N MET A 29 16.03 15.02 12.44
CA MET A 29 15.14 14.54 13.50
C MET A 29 15.04 13.01 13.46
N LYS A 30 15.10 12.38 14.63
CA LYS A 30 14.81 10.95 14.79
C LYS A 30 13.34 10.75 15.15
N PRO A 31 12.56 10.00 14.36
CA PRO A 31 11.19 9.66 14.71
C PRO A 31 11.14 8.65 15.87
N SER A 32 9.99 8.55 16.54
CA SER A 32 9.72 7.46 17.47
C SER A 32 9.65 6.12 16.73
N LYS A 33 9.84 5.01 17.46
CA LYS A 33 9.75 3.66 16.87
C LYS A 33 8.38 3.40 16.25
N GLU A 34 7.31 3.78 16.93
CA GLU A 34 5.92 3.64 16.47
C GLU A 34 5.67 4.37 15.14
N LEU A 35 6.19 5.60 15.01
CA LEU A 35 6.05 6.37 13.78
C LEU A 35 6.85 5.73 12.64
N LEU A 36 8.02 5.18 12.95
CA LEU A 36 8.88 4.50 11.99
C LEU A 36 8.19 3.23 11.45
N GLU A 37 7.55 2.45 12.31
CA GLU A 37 6.71 1.31 11.91
C GLU A 37 5.52 1.74 11.05
N THR A 38 4.85 2.83 11.43
CA THR A 38 3.71 3.39 10.68
C THR A 38 4.14 3.82 9.28
N LEU A 39 5.27 4.54 9.16
CA LEU A 39 5.83 4.95 7.87
C LEU A 39 6.16 3.75 6.98
N HIS A 40 6.74 2.69 7.54
CA HIS A 40 7.02 1.47 6.78
C HIS A 40 5.76 0.77 6.30
N LYS A 41 4.74 0.68 7.16
CA LYS A 41 3.45 0.06 6.81
C LYS A 41 2.76 0.82 5.67
N GLU A 42 2.67 2.14 5.76
CA GLU A 42 2.07 2.95 4.70
C GLU A 42 2.91 2.93 3.42
N LEU A 43 4.24 2.92 3.52
CA LEU A 43 5.12 2.73 2.36
C LEU A 43 4.86 1.39 1.65
N ALA A 44 4.73 0.30 2.41
CA ALA A 44 4.45 -1.03 1.86
C ALA A 44 3.07 -1.09 1.18
N ARG A 45 2.08 -0.35 1.69
CA ARG A 45 0.74 -0.24 1.09
C ARG A 45 0.76 0.43 -0.29
N PHE A 46 1.72 1.31 -0.53
CA PHE A 46 1.90 1.97 -1.82
C PHE A 46 2.85 1.21 -2.76
N ASN A 47 3.33 0.02 -2.39
CA ASN A 47 4.21 -0.78 -3.23
C ASN A 47 3.45 -1.27 -4.48
N PRO A 48 3.83 -0.83 -5.71
CA PRO A 48 3.17 -1.27 -6.94
C PRO A 48 3.45 -2.74 -7.29
N GLU A 49 4.53 -3.31 -6.76
CA GLU A 49 4.90 -4.72 -6.93
C GLU A 49 4.19 -5.64 -5.92
N ALA A 50 3.41 -5.08 -4.99
CA ALA A 50 2.62 -5.90 -4.09
C ALA A 50 1.55 -6.64 -4.91
N PRO A 51 1.50 -7.97 -4.86
CA PRO A 51 0.51 -8.72 -5.63
C PRO A 51 -0.89 -8.31 -5.18
N LEU A 52 -1.68 -7.80 -6.13
CA LEU A 52 -3.10 -7.55 -5.94
C LEU A 52 -3.79 -8.91 -5.80
N THR A 53 -3.93 -9.41 -4.58
CA THR A 53 -4.67 -10.64 -4.31
C THR A 53 -6.16 -10.38 -4.49
N MET A 54 -6.64 -10.62 -5.70
CA MET A 54 -8.06 -10.60 -6.04
C MET A 54 -8.65 -11.98 -5.68
N LEU A 55 -9.35 -12.07 -4.55
CA LEU A 55 -10.12 -13.26 -4.17
C LEU A 55 -11.38 -13.31 -5.04
N PHE A 56 -11.29 -14.00 -6.18
CA PHE A 56 -12.48 -14.35 -6.96
C PHE A 56 -13.08 -15.64 -6.41
N ASP A 57 -14.28 -15.57 -5.85
CA ASP A 57 -15.11 -16.75 -5.63
C ASP A 57 -15.57 -17.27 -7.01
N TYR A 58 -14.84 -18.25 -7.54
CA TYR A 58 -15.21 -18.93 -8.78
C TYR A 58 -16.49 -19.76 -8.56
N VAL A 59 -17.67 -19.15 -8.76
CA VAL A 59 -18.91 -19.91 -8.96
C VAL A 59 -18.85 -20.51 -10.36
N LYS A 60 -18.50 -21.80 -10.45
CA LYS A 60 -18.61 -22.56 -11.70
C LYS A 60 -20.09 -22.75 -12.05
N ILE A 61 -20.66 -21.81 -12.80
CA ILE A 61 -21.95 -22.01 -13.47
C ILE A 61 -21.72 -23.05 -14.57
N ARG A 62 -22.21 -24.28 -14.36
CA ARG A 62 -22.25 -25.28 -15.42
C ARG A 62 -23.56 -25.11 -16.18
N PHE A 63 -23.47 -24.81 -17.47
CA PHE A 63 -24.60 -24.96 -18.37
C PHE A 63 -24.70 -26.45 -18.75
N PRO A 64 -25.85 -27.11 -18.54
CA PRO A 64 -26.01 -28.49 -18.98
C PRO A 64 -25.98 -28.50 -20.52
N THR A 65 -25.00 -29.19 -21.09
CA THR A 65 -25.02 -29.53 -22.50
C THR A 65 -26.11 -30.59 -22.69
N LEU A 66 -27.18 -30.26 -23.42
CA LEU A 66 -28.07 -31.29 -23.93
C LEU A 66 -27.27 -32.13 -24.91
N ASP A 67 -26.94 -33.36 -24.54
CA ASP A 67 -26.60 -34.39 -25.52
C ASP A 67 -27.87 -34.66 -26.33
N ILE A 68 -27.95 -34.08 -27.53
CA ILE A 68 -29.00 -34.38 -28.49
C ILE A 68 -28.64 -35.74 -29.10
N GLN A 69 -29.41 -36.78 -28.76
CA GLN A 69 -29.37 -38.09 -29.41
C GLN A 69 -29.92 -38.02 -30.84
#